data_AF-A0A9E0QB26-F1
#
_entry.id   AF-A0A9E0QB26-F1
#
_cell.length_a   1.000
_cell.length_b   1.000
_cell.length_c   1.000
_cell.angle_alpha   90.00
_cell.angle_beta   90.00
_cell.angle_gamma   90.00
#
_symmetry.space_group_name_H-M   'P 1'
#
loop_
_entity.id
_entity.type
_entity.pdbx_description
1 polymer ?
#
loop_
_entity_poly.entity_id
_entity_poly.type
_entity_poly.pdbx_seq_one_letter_code
_entity_poly.pdbx_strand_id
1 'polypeptide(L)'
;KELPQGLVFGLAAIITYYKGGKRSDGTPIVPNDDQKIMDKLAELWATGDTKKIAEGVLAFDYVWHEDLNKTVPGLAELVKKDLDLIQEKGMLEAVKTIL
;
A
#
# COMPACT_ATOMS: atom_id res chain seq x y z
N LYS A 1 0.37 22.64 -4.78
CA LYS A 1 1.52 21.81 -4.35
C LYS A 1 1.15 20.37 -4.68
N GLU A 2 2.02 19.66 -5.37
CA GLU A 2 1.80 18.25 -5.71
C GLU A 2 2.37 17.34 -4.62
N LEU A 3 1.78 16.16 -4.43
CA LEU A 3 2.29 15.17 -3.50
C LEU A 3 3.58 14.52 -4.04
N PRO A 4 4.55 14.21 -3.18
CA PRO A 4 5.82 13.63 -3.60
C PRO A 4 5.63 12.19 -4.10
N GLN A 5 5.61 12.01 -5.43
CA GLN A 5 5.27 10.75 -6.08
C GLN A 5 6.11 9.56 -5.59
N GLY A 6 7.42 9.74 -5.39
CA GLY A 6 8.28 8.66 -4.89
C GLY A 6 7.91 8.19 -3.47
N LEU A 7 7.45 9.09 -2.59
CA LEU A 7 7.00 8.72 -1.25
C LEU A 7 5.63 8.03 -1.29
N VAL A 8 4.72 8.53 -2.14
CA VAL A 8 3.39 7.91 -2.31
C VAL A 8 3.50 6.49 -2.86
N PHE A 9 4.35 6.30 -3.87
CA PHE A 9 4.65 4.98 -4.39
C PHE A 9 5.32 4.08 -3.36
N GLY A 10 6.27 4.62 -2.59
CA GLY A 10 6.92 3.88 -1.49
C GLY A 10 5.90 3.33 -0.49
N LEU A 11 4.87 4.11 -0.15
CA LEU A 11 3.77 3.66 0.69
C LEU A 11 2.96 2.54 0.03
N ALA A 12 2.56 2.70 -1.24
CA ALA A 12 1.85 1.63 -1.97
C ALA A 12 2.68 0.34 -2.10
N ALA A 13 4.00 0.47 -2.28
CA ALA A 13 4.92 -0.65 -2.34
C ALA A 13 5.01 -1.40 -1.02
N ILE A 14 5.09 -0.68 0.10
CA ILE A 14 5.05 -1.27 1.44
C ILE A 14 3.71 -1.96 1.68
N ILE A 15 2.58 -1.32 1.38
CA ILE A 15 1.24 -1.93 1.53
C ILE A 15 1.15 -3.24 0.73
N THR A 16 1.72 -3.27 -0.48
CA THR A 16 1.81 -4.49 -1.30
C THR A 16 2.70 -5.56 -0.68
N TYR A 17 3.83 -5.18 -0.06
CA TYR A 17 4.69 -6.13 0.65
C TYR A 17 3.92 -6.86 1.77
N TYR A 18 3.06 -6.16 2.51
CA TYR A 18 2.22 -6.77 3.55
C TYR A 18 1.14 -7.73 3.02
N LYS A 19 0.82 -7.70 1.72
CA LYS A 19 -0.02 -8.74 1.08
C LYS A 19 0.61 -10.14 1.20
N GLY A 20 1.93 -10.21 1.36
CA GLY A 20 2.68 -11.46 1.38
C GLY A 20 2.84 -12.04 -0.03
N GLY A 21 2.82 -13.37 -0.12
CA GLY A 21 3.02 -14.10 -1.38
C GLY A 21 4.46 -14.59 -1.55
N LYS A 22 4.93 -14.67 -2.79
CA LYS A 22 6.29 -15.11 -3.13
C LYS A 22 6.95 -14.10 -4.04
N ARG A 23 8.25 -13.89 -3.83
CA ARG A 23 9.11 -13.16 -4.77
C ARG A 23 9.26 -13.95 -6.07
N SER A 24 9.83 -13.31 -7.08
CA SER A 24 10.16 -13.95 -8.37
C SER A 24 11.09 -15.16 -8.22
N ASP A 25 11.94 -15.18 -7.20
CA ASP A 25 12.83 -16.30 -6.87
C ASP A 25 12.16 -17.42 -6.05
N GLY A 26 10.86 -17.30 -5.75
CA GLY A 26 10.09 -18.25 -4.96
C GLY A 26 10.19 -18.07 -3.44
N THR A 27 11.01 -17.14 -2.95
CA THR A 27 11.15 -16.83 -1.52
C THR A 27 9.82 -16.28 -0.99
N PRO A 28 9.25 -16.86 0.08
CA PRO A 28 8.06 -16.33 0.72
C PRO A 28 8.27 -14.91 1.24
N ILE A 29 7.27 -14.07 1.06
CA ILE A 29 7.19 -12.76 1.70
C ILE A 29 6.43 -12.95 3.00
N VAL A 30 7.16 -12.87 4.12
CA VAL A 30 6.62 -12.99 5.47
C VAL A 30 6.87 -11.67 6.20
N PRO A 31 5.90 -10.74 6.21
CA PRO A 31 6.02 -9.53 7.01
C PRO A 31 6.03 -9.90 8.50
N ASN A 32 6.84 -9.18 9.29
CA ASN A 32 6.96 -9.37 10.72
C ASN A 32 6.71 -8.04 11.43
N ASP A 33 5.47 -7.84 11.88
CA ASP A 33 4.99 -6.60 12.49
C ASP A 33 3.95 -6.92 13.58
N ASP A 34 3.40 -5.89 14.21
CA ASP A 34 2.32 -6.04 15.18
C ASP A 34 1.14 -6.83 14.60
N GLN A 35 0.65 -7.81 15.36
CA GLN A 35 -0.43 -8.70 14.93
C GLN A 35 -1.68 -7.93 14.51
N LYS A 36 -1.99 -6.81 15.17
CA LYS A 36 -3.14 -5.95 14.83
C LYS A 36 -2.99 -5.34 13.42
N ILE A 37 -1.78 -4.93 13.05
CA ILE A 37 -1.48 -4.40 11.70
C ILE A 37 -1.62 -5.52 10.67
N MET A 38 -1.03 -6.68 10.97
CA MET A 38 -1.08 -7.85 10.10
C MET A 38 -2.51 -8.31 9.82
N ASP A 39 -3.34 -8.43 10.86
CA ASP A 39 -4.73 -8.86 10.75
C ASP A 39 -5.56 -7.85 9.94
N LYS A 40 -5.40 -6.55 10.22
CA LYS A 40 -6.10 -5.49 9.49
C LYS A 40 -5.71 -5.43 8.02
N LEU A 41 -4.43 -5.57 7.72
CA LEU A 41 -3.96 -5.61 6.33
C LEU A 41 -4.48 -6.86 5.61
N ALA A 42 -4.51 -8.01 6.28
CA ALA A 42 -5.10 -9.23 5.72
C ALA A 42 -6.60 -9.06 5.42
N GLU A 43 -7.37 -8.46 6.32
CA GLU A 43 -8.79 -8.12 6.11
C GLU A 43 -8.98 -7.19 4.91
N LEU A 44 -8.16 -6.13 4.80
CA LEU A 44 -8.21 -5.19 3.69
C LEU A 44 -7.84 -5.86 2.37
N TRP A 45 -6.77 -6.65 2.34
CA TRP A 45 -6.35 -7.37 1.14
C TRP A 45 -7.36 -8.43 0.68
N ALA A 46 -8.11 -9.03 1.61
CA ALA A 46 -9.19 -9.96 1.29
C ALA A 46 -10.35 -9.30 0.51
N THR A 47 -10.48 -7.96 0.56
CA THR A 47 -11.49 -7.25 -0.22
C THR A 47 -11.21 -7.26 -1.72
N GLY A 48 -9.93 -7.41 -2.12
CA GLY A 48 -9.51 -7.29 -3.52
C GLY A 48 -9.66 -5.89 -4.13
N ASP A 49 -10.05 -4.89 -3.32
CA ASP A 49 -10.34 -3.53 -3.77
C ASP A 49 -9.25 -2.57 -3.30
N THR A 50 -8.40 -2.13 -4.25
CA THR A 50 -7.27 -1.23 -3.97
C THR A 50 -7.69 0.10 -3.38
N LYS A 51 -8.92 0.56 -3.64
CA LYS A 51 -9.46 1.77 -3.02
C LYS A 51 -9.69 1.54 -1.53
N LYS A 52 -10.37 0.44 -1.17
CA LYS A 52 -10.61 0.08 0.24
C LYS A 52 -9.31 -0.17 0.99
N ILE A 53 -8.34 -0.80 0.34
CA ILE A 53 -7.01 -1.02 0.91
C ILE A 53 -6.32 0.32 1.20
N ALA A 54 -6.28 1.23 0.22
CA ALA A 54 -5.65 2.54 0.39
C ALA A 54 -6.34 3.35 1.50
N GLU A 55 -7.66 3.50 1.44
CA GLU A 55 -8.43 4.26 2.44
C GLU A 55 -8.30 3.64 3.84
N GLY A 56 -8.36 2.32 3.93
CA GLY A 56 -8.24 1.58 5.19
C GLY A 56 -6.89 1.77 5.85
N VAL A 57 -5.79 1.62 5.11
CA VAL A 57 -4.43 1.81 5.66
C VAL A 57 -4.19 3.26 6.08
N LEU A 58 -4.66 4.23 5.29
CA LEU A 58 -4.51 5.65 5.59
C LEU A 58 -5.34 6.07 6.82
N ALA A 59 -6.37 5.31 7.17
CA ALA A 59 -7.19 5.51 8.36
C ALA A 59 -6.62 4.86 9.64
N PHE A 60 -5.45 4.22 9.60
CA PHE A 60 -4.82 3.60 10.78
C PHE A 60 -4.32 4.67 11.76
N ASP A 61 -5.23 5.26 12.54
CA ASP A 61 -4.95 6.29 13.53
C ASP A 61 -3.92 5.87 14.58
N TYR A 62 -3.83 4.58 14.91
CA TYR A 62 -2.82 4.06 15.84
C TYR A 62 -1.42 3.95 15.22
N VAL A 63 -1.30 4.04 13.88
CA VAL A 63 -0.01 4.10 13.16
C VAL A 63 0.35 5.55 12.83
N TRP A 64 -0.62 6.31 12.32
CA TRP A 64 -0.40 7.67 11.82
C TRP A 64 -0.65 8.76 12.86
N HIS A 65 -1.30 8.43 13.98
CA HIS A 65 -1.81 9.37 14.99
C HIS A 65 -2.88 10.35 14.48
N GLU A 66 -3.33 10.18 13.24
CA GLU A 66 -4.36 10.94 12.56
C GLU A 66 -4.99 10.10 11.41
N ASP A 67 -6.09 10.57 10.86
CA ASP A 67 -6.69 9.98 9.65
C ASP A 67 -6.17 10.69 8.41
N LEU A 68 -5.22 10.06 7.70
CA LEU A 68 -4.57 10.65 6.54
C LEU A 68 -5.51 10.89 5.37
N ASN A 69 -6.66 10.21 5.31
CA ASN A 69 -7.69 10.50 4.32
C ASN A 69 -8.28 11.90 4.51
N LYS A 70 -8.30 12.40 5.75
CA LYS A 70 -8.81 13.73 6.09
C LYS A 70 -7.73 14.80 6.03
N THR A 71 -6.49 14.47 6.38
CA THR A 71 -5.42 15.46 6.53
C THR A 71 -4.55 15.62 5.30
N VAL A 72 -4.55 14.65 4.38
CA VAL A 72 -3.79 14.71 3.12
C VAL A 72 -4.70 14.47 1.90
N PRO A 73 -5.36 15.52 1.39
CA PRO A 73 -6.24 15.41 0.21
C PRO A 73 -5.51 14.83 -1.00
N GLY A 74 -6.16 13.90 -1.71
CA GLY A 74 -5.63 13.25 -2.91
C GLY A 74 -4.64 12.10 -2.66
N LEU A 75 -4.20 11.88 -1.41
CA LEU A 75 -3.26 10.79 -1.09
C LEU A 75 -3.86 9.42 -1.37
N ALA A 76 -5.10 9.17 -0.94
CA ALA A 76 -5.77 7.88 -1.15
C ALA A 76 -5.90 7.51 -2.63
N GLU A 77 -6.17 8.49 -3.49
CA GLU A 77 -6.33 8.30 -4.94
C GLU A 77 -5.00 7.93 -5.60
N LEU A 78 -3.90 8.58 -5.19
CA LEU A 78 -2.57 8.25 -5.69
C LEU A 78 -2.08 6.90 -5.18
N VAL A 79 -2.26 6.59 -3.89
CA VAL A 79 -1.91 5.27 -3.33
C VAL A 79 -2.70 4.17 -4.04
N LYS A 80 -4.01 4.35 -4.26
CA LYS A 80 -4.82 3.41 -5.05
C LYS A 80 -4.23 3.22 -6.44
N LYS A 81 -3.93 4.30 -7.16
CA LYS A 81 -3.37 4.24 -8.52
C LYS A 81 -2.07 3.43 -8.55
N ASP A 82 -1.19 3.64 -7.57
CA ASP A 82 0.08 2.92 -7.48
C ASP A 82 -0.12 1.45 -7.08
N LEU A 83 -1.07 1.15 -6.19
CA LEU A 83 -1.46 -0.23 -5.87
C LEU A 83 -1.99 -0.97 -7.11
N ASP A 84 -2.85 -0.34 -7.91
CA ASP A 84 -3.35 -0.91 -9.17
C ASP A 84 -2.20 -1.20 -10.13
N LEU A 85 -1.29 -0.23 -10.30
CA LEU A 85 -0.14 -0.35 -11.19
C LEU A 85 0.78 -1.50 -10.78
N ILE A 86 1.08 -1.64 -9.49
CA ILE A 86 1.91 -2.71 -8.96
C ILE A 86 1.23 -4.08 -9.17
N GLN A 87 -0.09 -4.16 -9.02
CA GLN A 87 -0.81 -5.42 -9.25
C GLN A 87 -0.89 -5.79 -10.73
N GLU A 88 -1.03 -4.82 -11.63
CA GLU A 88 -1.11 -5.06 -13.07
C GLU A 88 0.25 -5.44 -13.67
N LYS A 89 1.31 -4.70 -13.33
CA LYS A 89 2.62 -4.81 -13.99
C LYS A 89 3.70 -5.48 -13.15
N GLY A 90 3.45 -5.66 -11.86
CA GLY A 90 4.46 -6.07 -10.90
C GLY A 90 5.34 -4.90 -10.43
N MET A 91 5.98 -5.09 -9.27
CA MET A 91 6.74 -4.06 -8.56
C MET A 91 7.85 -3.42 -9.41
N LEU A 92 8.64 -4.24 -10.12
CA LEU A 92 9.80 -3.77 -10.89
C LEU A 92 9.41 -2.89 -12.07
N GLU A 93 8.33 -3.23 -12.77
CA GLU A 93 7.87 -2.41 -13.89
C GLU A 93 7.13 -1.16 -13.39
N ALA A 94 6.42 -1.25 -12.27
CA ALA A 94 5.76 -0.11 -11.66
C ALA A 94 6.76 0.99 -11.23
N VAL A 95 7.85 0.62 -10.54
CA VAL A 95 8.84 1.61 -10.06
C VAL A 95 9.52 2.37 -11.21
N LYS A 96 9.74 1.72 -12.35
CA LYS A 96 10.32 2.37 -13.55
C LYS A 96 9.43 3.47 -14.14
N THR A 97 8.14 3.49 -13.82
CA THR A 97 7.24 4.54 -14.33
C THR A 97 7.31 5.85 -13.53
N ILE A 98 8.04 5.84 -12.40
CA ILE A 98 8.13 6.95 -11.44
C ILE A 98 9.56 7.51 -11.36
N LEU A 99 10.54 6.77 -11.85
CA LEU A 99 11.94 7.18 -12.04
C LEU A 99 12.12 7.89 -13.38
#